data_AF-S6EWX5-F1
#
_entry.id   AF-S6EWX5-F1
#
_cell.length_a   1.000
_cell.length_b   1.000
_cell.length_c   1.000
_cell.angle_alpha   90.00
_cell.angle_beta   90.00
_cell.angle_gamma   90.00
#
_symmetry.space_group_name_H-M   'P 1'
#
loop_
_entity.id
_entity.type
_entity.pdbx_description
1 polymer ?
#
loop_
_entity_poly.entity_id
_entity_poly.type
_entity_poly.pdbx_seq_one_letter_code
_entity_poly.pdbx_strand_id
1 'polypeptide(L)'
;MSYQSITKKNYLAVLSTFFMALIFLGIGSFIGVRFIPASIRNFMNIAFFIVVLFSLFSKKGGFIRSKKSMYVYAFILGILTGSTYIYYFNTLGSATFMSVVLGVILIFGMAYIIAAGSTEENLFKLGPIVFGGITVLLILEFINIFFFSFGTFDIILSAIGIGIYSIYSIIIMKSVQVRCRYGVLSEIEVVSLAYSIFISFLNLLLDLLRLVSILKD
;
A
#
# COMPACT_ATOMS: atom_id res chain seq x y z
N MET A 1 13.65 22.06 -22.45
CA MET A 1 13.80 20.68 -21.90
C MET A 1 13.07 19.73 -22.84
N SER A 2 13.67 18.60 -23.22
CA SER A 2 13.01 17.60 -24.07
C SER A 2 11.87 16.90 -23.31
N TYR A 3 10.79 16.51 -23.99
CA TYR A 3 9.67 15.77 -23.39
C TYR A 3 10.14 14.51 -22.65
N GLN A 4 11.12 13.78 -23.20
CA GLN A 4 11.71 12.61 -22.54
C GLN A 4 12.42 12.97 -21.22
N SER A 5 13.05 14.16 -21.13
CA SER A 5 13.73 14.58 -19.90
C SER A 5 12.75 14.96 -18.79
N ILE A 6 11.58 15.50 -19.16
CA ILE A 6 10.50 15.83 -18.21
C ILE A 6 9.86 14.56 -17.67
N THR A 7 9.52 13.60 -18.54
CA THR A 7 8.93 12.33 -18.13
C THR A 7 9.85 11.57 -17.19
N LYS A 8 11.14 11.44 -17.52
CA LYS A 8 12.13 10.80 -16.64
C LYS A 8 12.22 11.50 -15.28
N LYS A 9 12.22 12.83 -15.25
CA LYS A 9 12.24 13.62 -14.00
C LYS A 9 11.00 13.36 -13.14
N ASN A 10 9.82 13.30 -13.73
CA ASN A 10 8.56 13.03 -13.04
C ASN A 10 8.55 11.62 -12.42
N TYR A 11 8.91 10.59 -13.19
CA TYR A 11 9.02 9.22 -12.69
C TYR A 11 10.01 9.12 -11.53
N LEU A 12 11.20 9.73 -11.67
CA LEU A 12 12.20 9.73 -10.63
C LEU A 12 11.68 10.42 -9.36
N ALA A 13 10.96 11.52 -9.49
CA ALA A 13 10.38 12.23 -8.35
C ALA A 13 9.33 11.38 -7.60
N VAL A 14 8.44 10.69 -8.33
CA VAL A 14 7.43 9.80 -7.74
C VAL A 14 8.08 8.59 -7.07
N LEU A 15 8.96 7.88 -7.77
CA LEU A 15 9.61 6.68 -7.25
C LEU A 15 10.55 6.99 -6.08
N SER A 16 11.34 8.06 -6.15
CA SER A 16 12.20 8.46 -5.02
C SER A 16 11.38 8.82 -3.78
N THR A 17 10.24 9.50 -3.94
CA THR A 17 9.33 9.82 -2.83
C THR A 17 8.74 8.54 -2.23
N PHE A 18 8.34 7.58 -3.07
CA PHE A 18 7.86 6.27 -2.62
C PHE A 18 8.93 5.48 -1.87
N PHE A 19 10.15 5.35 -2.40
CA PHE A 19 11.24 4.63 -1.76
C PHE A 19 11.69 5.30 -0.45
N MET A 20 11.74 6.62 -0.39
CA MET A 20 12.00 7.33 0.86
C MET A 20 10.92 7.04 1.90
N ALA A 21 9.64 7.00 1.53
CA ALA A 21 8.58 6.60 2.45
C ALA A 21 8.75 5.16 2.97
N LEU A 22 9.21 4.21 2.13
CA LEU A 22 9.56 2.87 2.61
C LEU A 22 10.71 2.86 3.62
N ILE A 23 11.73 3.71 3.44
CA ILE A 23 12.81 3.86 4.42
C ILE A 23 12.26 4.37 5.75
N PHE A 24 11.43 5.42 5.73
CA PHE A 24 10.78 5.94 6.94
C PHE A 24 9.86 4.92 7.60
N LEU A 25 9.13 4.14 6.82
CA LEU A 25 8.34 3.01 7.31
C LEU A 25 9.24 1.99 8.03
N GLY A 26 10.36 1.58 7.42
CA GLY A 26 11.29 0.62 8.02
C GLY A 26 11.91 1.12 9.34
N ILE A 27 12.32 2.39 9.39
CA ILE A 27 12.81 3.02 10.63
C ILE A 27 11.70 3.04 11.69
N GLY A 28 10.49 3.45 11.30
CA GLY A 28 9.33 3.45 12.17
C GLY A 28 9.02 2.06 12.72
N SER A 29 9.06 1.03 11.88
CA SER A 29 8.82 -0.36 12.28
C SER A 29 9.87 -0.89 13.25
N PHE A 30 11.15 -0.57 13.04
CA PHE A 30 12.21 -0.94 13.97
C PHE A 30 11.99 -0.33 15.37
N ILE A 31 11.63 0.96 15.41
CA ILE A 31 11.28 1.65 16.66
C ILE A 31 10.02 1.01 17.27
N GLY A 32 8.97 0.81 16.49
CA GLY A 32 7.72 0.28 16.98
C GLY A 32 7.89 -1.08 17.65
N VAL A 33 8.68 -1.96 17.06
CA VAL A 33 9.00 -3.28 17.62
C VAL A 33 9.73 -3.18 18.96
N ARG A 34 10.69 -2.26 19.08
CA ARG A 34 11.54 -2.18 20.27
C ARG A 34 10.84 -1.51 21.44
N PHE A 35 9.96 -0.54 21.16
CA PHE A 35 9.38 0.34 22.16
C PHE A 35 7.91 0.05 22.47
N ILE A 36 7.20 -0.76 21.67
CA ILE A 36 5.80 -1.10 21.92
C ILE A 36 5.71 -2.47 22.62
N PRO A 37 5.27 -2.52 23.90
CA PRO A 37 5.08 -3.77 24.63
C PRO A 37 4.01 -4.66 23.97
N ALA A 38 4.19 -5.98 24.08
CA ALA A 38 3.23 -6.95 23.53
C ALA A 38 1.80 -6.77 24.08
N SER A 39 1.66 -6.24 25.31
CA SER A 39 0.37 -5.95 25.94
C SER A 39 -0.48 -4.89 25.22
N ILE A 40 0.13 -4.01 24.42
CA ILE A 40 -0.57 -2.94 23.68
C ILE A 40 -0.77 -3.33 22.19
N ARG A 41 -0.29 -4.50 21.77
CA ARG A 41 -0.30 -4.93 20.36
C ARG A 41 -1.71 -5.00 19.74
N ASN A 42 -2.72 -5.42 20.50
CA ASN A 42 -4.10 -5.44 20.00
C ASN A 42 -4.67 -4.02 19.80
N PHE A 43 -4.31 -3.06 20.66
CA PHE A 43 -4.66 -1.65 20.47
C PHE A 43 -3.94 -1.03 19.26
N MET A 44 -2.74 -1.53 18.91
CA MET A 44 -2.00 -1.10 17.73
C MET A 44 -2.65 -1.55 16.42
N ASN A 45 -3.26 -2.75 16.38
CA ASN A 45 -4.01 -3.21 15.20
C ASN A 45 -5.23 -2.29 14.93
N ILE A 46 -5.91 -1.85 16.00
CA ILE A 46 -7.00 -0.87 15.91
C ILE A 46 -6.47 0.51 15.46
N ALA A 47 -5.33 0.97 16.00
CA ALA A 47 -4.70 2.23 15.61
C ALA A 47 -4.22 2.20 14.15
N PHE A 48 -3.66 1.09 13.68
CA PHE A 48 -3.31 0.84 12.28
C PHE A 48 -4.54 0.97 11.39
N PHE A 49 -5.63 0.31 11.77
CA PHE A 49 -6.88 0.36 11.03
C PHE A 49 -7.43 1.78 10.92
N ILE A 50 -7.41 2.55 12.01
CA ILE A 50 -7.79 3.97 12.02
C ILE A 50 -6.89 4.77 11.06
N VAL A 51 -5.58 4.56 11.09
CA VAL A 51 -4.65 5.26 10.20
C VAL A 51 -4.88 4.91 8.73
N VAL A 52 -5.18 3.65 8.39
CA VAL A 52 -5.52 3.21 7.03
C VAL A 52 -6.88 3.77 6.57
N LEU A 53 -7.87 3.83 7.44
CA LEU A 53 -9.15 4.51 7.21
C LEU A 53 -8.95 5.98 6.85
N PHE A 54 -8.27 6.72 7.72
CA PHE A 54 -7.96 8.14 7.50
C PHE A 54 -7.16 8.34 6.21
N SER A 55 -6.31 7.37 5.85
CA SER A 55 -5.51 7.36 4.63
C SER A 55 -6.37 7.38 3.36
N LEU A 56 -7.45 6.58 3.33
CA LEU A 56 -8.31 6.42 2.16
C LEU A 56 -9.19 7.65 1.92
N PHE A 57 -9.66 8.29 2.99
CA PHE A 57 -10.41 9.54 2.91
C PHE A 57 -9.52 10.77 2.64
N SER A 58 -8.21 10.70 2.91
CA SER A 58 -7.25 11.77 2.65
C SER A 58 -7.06 12.08 1.15
N LYS A 59 -7.44 11.16 0.24
CA LYS A 59 -7.38 11.35 -1.22
C LYS A 59 -8.16 12.59 -1.71
N LYS A 60 -9.15 13.08 -0.96
CA LYS A 60 -9.91 14.31 -1.26
C LYS A 60 -9.42 15.57 -0.53
N GLY A 61 -8.17 15.59 -0.09
CA GLY A 61 -7.44 16.86 0.16
C GLY A 61 -7.16 17.24 1.62
N GLY A 62 -6.89 16.30 2.52
CA GLY A 62 -6.64 16.66 3.94
C GLY A 62 -5.17 16.86 4.32
N PHE A 63 -4.42 15.76 4.39
CA PHE A 63 -3.26 15.72 5.31
C PHE A 63 -1.90 15.50 4.65
N ILE A 64 -1.84 14.84 3.48
CA ILE A 64 -0.58 14.45 2.85
C ILE A 64 -0.41 15.24 1.55
N ARG A 65 0.03 16.50 1.69
CA ARG A 65 0.20 17.45 0.58
C ARG A 65 1.67 17.75 0.25
N SER A 66 2.59 17.34 1.11
CA SER A 66 4.03 17.55 0.95
C SER A 66 4.81 16.26 1.19
N LYS A 67 6.04 16.19 0.66
CA LYS A 67 6.94 15.05 0.89
C LYS A 67 7.18 14.81 2.39
N LYS A 68 7.33 15.90 3.15
CA LYS A 68 7.50 15.84 4.61
C LYS A 68 6.31 15.17 5.28
N SER A 69 5.08 15.59 4.95
CA SER A 69 3.88 14.97 5.51
C SER A 69 3.74 13.49 5.16
N MET A 70 4.17 13.09 3.95
CA MET A 70 4.19 11.68 3.54
C MET A 70 5.20 10.86 4.34
N TYR A 71 6.40 11.40 4.59
CA TYR A 71 7.44 10.71 5.36
C TYR A 71 7.07 10.57 6.83
N VAL A 72 6.47 11.61 7.44
CA VAL A 72 5.93 11.54 8.79
C VAL A 72 4.81 10.50 8.86
N TYR A 73 3.90 10.50 7.89
CA TYR A 73 2.85 9.49 7.80
C TYR A 73 3.45 8.06 7.71
N ALA A 74 4.42 7.84 6.82
CA ALA A 74 5.05 6.53 6.65
C ALA A 74 5.80 6.09 7.92
N PHE A 75 6.46 7.02 8.62
CA PHE A 75 7.13 6.74 9.89
C PHE A 75 6.15 6.31 10.98
N ILE A 76 5.06 7.07 11.18
CA ILE A 76 4.01 6.73 12.16
C ILE A 76 3.38 5.39 11.79
N LEU A 77 3.03 5.20 10.51
CA LEU A 77 2.49 3.93 10.02
C LEU A 77 3.46 2.78 10.30
N GLY A 78 4.76 3.01 10.13
CA GLY A 78 5.81 2.04 10.44
C GLY A 78 5.79 1.61 11.90
N ILE A 79 5.70 2.58 12.83
CA ILE A 79 5.61 2.31 14.28
C ILE A 79 4.40 1.42 14.58
N LEU A 80 3.25 1.74 14.00
CA LEU A 80 2.00 1.00 14.24
C LEU A 80 2.03 -0.41 13.63
N THR A 81 2.63 -0.57 12.46
CA THR A 81 2.63 -1.82 11.68
C THR A 81 3.84 -2.72 11.93
N GLY A 82 4.89 -2.22 12.57
CA GLY A 82 6.13 -2.97 12.75
C GLY A 82 5.94 -4.30 13.47
N SER A 83 5.05 -4.32 14.47
CA SER A 83 4.72 -5.56 15.19
C SER A 83 4.04 -6.62 14.32
N THR A 84 3.22 -6.19 13.36
CA THR A 84 2.53 -7.06 12.40
C THR A 84 3.51 -7.66 11.39
N TYR A 85 4.44 -6.85 10.84
CA TYR A 85 5.45 -7.39 9.93
C TYR A 85 6.40 -8.36 10.62
N ILE A 86 6.79 -8.10 11.88
CA ILE A 86 7.60 -9.04 12.65
C ILE A 86 6.85 -10.33 12.97
N TYR A 87 5.55 -10.26 13.27
CA TYR A 87 4.74 -11.45 13.45
C TYR A 87 4.84 -12.36 12.22
N TYR A 88 4.56 -11.83 11.02
CA TYR A 88 4.67 -12.63 9.79
C TYR A 88 6.10 -13.06 9.49
N PHE A 89 7.10 -12.23 9.76
CA PHE A 89 8.51 -12.60 9.59
C PHE A 89 8.90 -13.80 10.45
N ASN A 90 8.49 -13.82 11.72
CA ASN A 90 8.78 -14.91 12.65
C ASN A 90 7.99 -16.18 12.31
N THR A 91 6.72 -16.05 11.92
CA THR A 91 5.86 -17.20 11.57
C THR A 91 6.30 -17.83 10.25
N LEU A 92 6.57 -17.03 9.22
CA LEU A 92 6.90 -17.52 7.88
C LEU A 92 8.37 -17.92 7.73
N GLY A 93 9.27 -17.25 8.46
CA GLY A 93 10.71 -17.30 8.25
C GLY A 93 11.18 -16.31 7.19
N SER A 94 12.47 -15.96 7.23
CA SER A 94 13.05 -14.91 6.38
C SER A 94 12.93 -15.20 4.89
N ALA A 95 13.15 -16.44 4.46
CA ALA A 95 13.08 -16.83 3.05
C ALA A 95 11.66 -16.61 2.48
N THR A 96 10.64 -17.14 3.14
CA THR A 96 9.25 -17.01 2.70
C THR A 96 8.77 -15.56 2.75
N PHE A 97 9.12 -14.82 3.80
CA PHE A 97 8.80 -13.39 3.91
C PHE A 97 9.37 -12.59 2.73
N MET A 98 10.65 -12.80 2.41
CA MET A 98 11.30 -12.13 1.29
C MET A 98 10.69 -12.53 -0.06
N SER A 99 10.31 -13.79 -0.25
CA SER A 99 9.59 -14.24 -1.44
C SER A 99 8.25 -13.53 -1.62
N VAL A 100 7.51 -13.28 -0.53
CA VAL A 100 6.27 -12.51 -0.59
C VAL A 100 6.53 -11.05 -0.98
N VAL A 101 7.55 -10.40 -0.40
CA VAL A 101 7.95 -9.03 -0.79
C VAL A 101 8.31 -8.96 -2.27
N LEU A 102 9.08 -9.93 -2.78
CA LEU A 102 9.42 -10.02 -4.20
C LEU A 102 8.16 -10.25 -5.06
N GLY A 103 7.21 -11.06 -4.60
CA GLY A 103 5.92 -11.27 -5.26
C GLY A 103 5.13 -9.97 -5.43
N VAL A 104 5.06 -9.12 -4.41
CA VAL A 104 4.41 -7.80 -4.49
C VAL A 104 5.12 -6.91 -5.53
N ILE A 105 6.46 -6.90 -5.53
CA ILE A 105 7.25 -6.14 -6.52
C ILE A 105 6.94 -6.62 -7.94
N LEU A 106 6.85 -7.94 -8.15
CA LEU A 106 6.50 -8.52 -9.44
C LEU A 106 5.08 -8.15 -9.88
N ILE A 107 4.10 -8.15 -8.98
CA ILE A 107 2.73 -7.70 -9.28
C ILE A 107 2.74 -6.25 -9.76
N PHE A 108 3.45 -5.36 -9.07
CA PHE A 108 3.58 -3.96 -9.48
C PHE A 108 4.32 -3.80 -10.83
N GLY A 109 5.36 -4.61 -11.07
CA GLY A 109 6.06 -4.65 -12.35
C GLY A 109 5.17 -5.10 -13.51
N MET A 110 4.40 -6.17 -13.32
CA MET A 110 3.41 -6.64 -14.29
C MET A 110 2.30 -5.61 -14.51
N ALA A 111 1.81 -4.99 -13.44
CA ALA A 111 0.79 -3.95 -13.52
C ALA A 111 1.24 -2.75 -14.36
N TYR A 112 2.52 -2.38 -14.28
CA TYR A 112 3.09 -1.33 -15.14
C TYR A 112 3.04 -1.71 -16.62
N ILE A 113 3.44 -2.94 -16.96
CA ILE A 113 3.43 -3.45 -18.34
C ILE A 113 1.99 -3.51 -18.88
N ILE A 114 1.06 -4.06 -18.10
CA ILE A 114 -0.36 -4.16 -18.48
C ILE A 114 -0.98 -2.78 -18.66
N ALA A 115 -0.68 -1.83 -17.76
CA ALA A 115 -1.16 -0.46 -17.85
C ALA A 115 -0.67 0.25 -19.13
N ALA A 116 0.56 -0.04 -19.58
CA ALA A 116 1.12 0.56 -20.78
C ALA A 116 0.33 0.17 -22.05
N GLY A 117 -0.14 -1.09 -22.14
CA GLY A 117 -0.92 -1.60 -23.26
C GLY A 117 -2.44 -1.32 -23.19
N SER A 118 -2.94 -0.83 -22.06
CA SER A 118 -4.38 -0.62 -21.82
C SER A 118 -4.84 0.80 -22.18
N THR A 119 -6.12 0.98 -22.53
CA THR A 119 -6.69 2.31 -22.77
C THR A 119 -7.02 3.03 -21.46
N GLU A 120 -6.88 4.36 -21.45
CA GLU A 120 -7.17 5.19 -20.26
C GLU A 120 -8.65 5.10 -19.86
N GLU A 121 -9.55 5.15 -20.84
CA GLU A 121 -11.00 5.09 -20.62
C GLU A 121 -11.42 3.79 -19.93
N ASN A 122 -10.92 2.64 -20.39
CA ASN A 122 -11.33 1.35 -19.82
C ASN A 122 -10.81 1.17 -18.39
N LEU A 123 -9.57 1.57 -18.11
CA LEU A 123 -9.00 1.44 -16.76
C LEU A 123 -9.61 2.43 -15.76
N PHE A 124 -9.88 3.67 -16.17
CA PHE A 124 -10.48 4.65 -15.28
C PHE A 124 -11.97 4.40 -15.01
N LYS A 125 -12.69 3.74 -15.92
CA LYS A 125 -14.05 3.21 -15.67
C LYS A 125 -14.09 2.17 -14.53
N LEU A 126 -13.02 1.39 -14.36
CA LEU A 126 -12.90 0.44 -13.23
C LEU A 126 -12.58 1.15 -11.90
N GLY A 127 -12.12 2.40 -11.94
CA GLY A 127 -11.73 3.19 -10.77
C GLY A 127 -12.79 3.23 -9.66
N PRO A 128 -14.04 3.64 -9.94
CA PRO A 128 -15.11 3.67 -8.94
C PRO A 128 -15.44 2.28 -8.36
N ILE A 129 -15.46 1.24 -9.20
CA ILE A 129 -15.76 -0.13 -8.79
C ILE A 129 -14.68 -0.63 -7.84
N VAL A 130 -13.41 -0.45 -8.21
CA VAL A 130 -12.26 -0.84 -7.38
C VAL A 130 -12.21 -0.04 -6.08
N PHE A 131 -12.50 1.27 -6.13
CA PHE A 131 -12.57 2.09 -4.93
C PHE A 131 -13.70 1.63 -3.98
N GLY A 132 -14.88 1.29 -4.52
CA GLY A 132 -15.96 0.66 -3.77
C GLY A 132 -15.53 -0.66 -3.14
N GLY A 133 -14.84 -1.52 -3.90
CA GLY A 133 -14.29 -2.78 -3.41
C GLY A 133 -13.29 -2.60 -2.26
N ILE A 134 -12.33 -1.68 -2.39
CA ILE A 134 -11.39 -1.33 -1.31
C ILE A 134 -12.14 -0.82 -0.07
N THR A 135 -13.18 -0.02 -0.26
CA THR A 135 -13.98 0.51 0.86
C THR A 135 -14.72 -0.62 1.58
N VAL A 136 -15.32 -1.55 0.85
CA VAL A 136 -16.01 -2.72 1.42
C VAL A 136 -15.03 -3.64 2.12
N LEU A 137 -13.89 -3.95 1.49
CA LEU A 137 -12.83 -4.75 2.11
C LEU A 137 -12.39 -4.17 3.45
N LEU A 138 -12.13 -2.86 3.47
CA LEU A 138 -11.75 -2.20 4.70
C LEU A 138 -12.84 -2.34 5.78
N ILE A 139 -14.11 -2.16 5.43
CA ILE A 139 -15.21 -2.32 6.40
C ILE A 139 -15.28 -3.77 6.91
N LEU A 140 -15.09 -4.75 6.03
CA LEU A 140 -15.09 -6.16 6.43
C LEU A 140 -13.88 -6.50 7.30
N GLU A 141 -12.69 -5.97 7.02
CA GLU A 141 -11.52 -6.10 7.88
C GLU A 141 -11.75 -5.46 9.26
N PHE A 142 -12.46 -4.33 9.32
CA PHE A 142 -12.87 -3.74 10.61
C PHE A 142 -13.73 -4.70 11.41
N ILE A 143 -14.79 -5.22 10.79
CA ILE A 143 -15.74 -6.12 11.43
C ILE A 143 -15.00 -7.39 11.88
N ASN A 144 -14.07 -7.88 11.06
CA ASN A 144 -13.25 -9.03 11.39
C ASN A 144 -12.49 -8.86 12.72
N ILE A 145 -11.84 -7.71 12.92
CA ILE A 145 -11.08 -7.40 14.15
C ILE A 145 -11.94 -7.58 15.43
N PHE A 146 -13.24 -7.28 15.38
CA PHE A 146 -14.12 -7.33 16.56
C PHE A 146 -15.00 -8.57 16.65
N PHE A 147 -15.39 -9.17 15.52
CA PHE A 147 -16.47 -10.17 15.48
C PHE A 147 -16.04 -11.54 14.99
N PHE A 148 -14.98 -11.64 14.20
CA PHE A 148 -14.60 -12.90 13.54
C PHE A 148 -13.12 -13.19 13.82
N SER A 149 -12.83 -14.18 14.66
CA SER A 149 -11.48 -14.74 14.84
C SER A 149 -11.36 -16.09 14.11
N PHE A 150 -12.02 -16.23 12.96
CA PHE A 150 -12.08 -17.49 12.21
C PHE A 150 -11.13 -17.46 11.01
N GLY A 151 -10.18 -18.40 10.95
CA GLY A 151 -9.16 -18.46 9.90
C GLY A 151 -9.73 -18.53 8.47
N THR A 152 -10.91 -19.12 8.24
CA THR A 152 -11.52 -19.20 6.90
C THR A 152 -11.97 -17.84 6.36
N PHE A 153 -12.46 -16.94 7.23
CA PHE A 153 -12.88 -15.61 6.81
C PHE A 153 -11.66 -14.75 6.44
N ASP A 154 -10.55 -14.91 7.16
CA ASP A 154 -9.26 -14.28 6.84
C ASP A 154 -8.72 -14.71 5.46
N ILE A 155 -8.85 -15.99 5.11
CA ILE A 155 -8.46 -16.50 3.79
C ILE A 155 -9.27 -15.81 2.69
N ILE A 156 -10.59 -15.78 2.82
CA ILE A 156 -11.48 -15.19 1.81
C ILE A 156 -11.19 -13.69 1.68
N LEU A 157 -11.06 -12.98 2.80
CA LEU A 157 -10.75 -11.55 2.79
C LEU A 157 -9.42 -11.26 2.10
N SER A 158 -8.35 -11.97 2.45
CA SER A 158 -7.05 -11.72 1.83
C SER A 158 -7.00 -12.16 0.37
N ALA A 159 -7.69 -13.24 -0.03
CA ALA A 159 -7.79 -13.62 -1.44
C ALA A 159 -8.50 -12.54 -2.28
N ILE A 160 -9.61 -12.01 -1.79
CA ILE A 160 -10.33 -10.90 -2.46
C ILE A 160 -9.48 -9.62 -2.43
N GLY A 161 -8.82 -9.34 -1.30
CA GLY A 161 -7.88 -8.24 -1.12
C GLY A 161 -6.77 -8.22 -2.17
N ILE A 162 -6.08 -9.35 -2.34
CA ILE A 162 -5.04 -9.52 -3.36
C ILE A 162 -5.58 -9.21 -4.75
N GLY A 163 -6.75 -9.73 -5.11
CA GLY A 163 -7.38 -9.47 -6.41
C GLY A 163 -7.67 -7.98 -6.62
N ILE A 164 -8.32 -7.34 -5.64
CA ILE A 164 -8.69 -5.93 -5.71
C ILE A 164 -7.46 -5.01 -5.75
N TYR A 165 -6.47 -5.23 -4.87
CA TYR A 165 -5.25 -4.41 -4.85
C TYR A 165 -4.36 -4.66 -6.07
N SER A 166 -4.38 -5.86 -6.66
CA SER A 166 -3.70 -6.13 -7.93
C SER A 166 -4.33 -5.33 -9.08
N ILE A 167 -5.66 -5.34 -9.23
CA ILE A 167 -6.34 -4.51 -10.24
C ILE A 167 -6.10 -3.02 -9.97
N TYR A 168 -6.17 -2.61 -8.70
CA TYR A 168 -5.91 -1.23 -8.31
C TYR A 168 -4.48 -0.79 -8.67
N SER A 169 -3.49 -1.67 -8.55
CA SER A 169 -2.11 -1.37 -8.94
C SER A 169 -2.00 -1.04 -10.44
N ILE A 170 -2.77 -1.70 -11.31
CA ILE A 170 -2.83 -1.37 -12.76
C ILE A 170 -3.37 0.04 -12.96
N ILE A 171 -4.44 0.41 -12.24
CA ILE A 171 -5.05 1.75 -12.31
C ILE A 171 -4.06 2.83 -11.83
N ILE A 172 -3.32 2.56 -10.75
CA ILE A 172 -2.29 3.48 -10.26
C ILE A 172 -1.17 3.63 -11.28
N MET A 173 -0.64 2.53 -11.82
CA MET A 173 0.42 2.58 -12.82
C MET A 173 -0.02 3.35 -14.07
N LYS A 174 -1.27 3.17 -14.51
CA LYS A 174 -1.83 3.98 -15.60
C LYS A 174 -1.88 5.45 -15.25
N SER A 175 -2.35 5.78 -14.04
CA SER A 175 -2.40 7.16 -13.55
C SER A 175 -1.01 7.81 -13.54
N VAL A 176 0.02 7.09 -13.10
CA VAL A 176 1.43 7.53 -13.13
C VAL A 176 1.89 7.76 -14.57
N GLN A 177 1.66 6.80 -15.47
CA GLN A 177 2.05 6.90 -16.88
C GLN A 177 1.42 8.11 -17.57
N VAL A 178 0.13 8.34 -17.35
CA VAL A 178 -0.62 9.48 -17.92
C VAL A 178 -0.07 10.78 -17.35
N ARG A 179 -0.04 10.94 -16.02
CA ARG A 179 0.39 12.18 -15.36
C ARG A 179 1.84 12.55 -15.64
N CYS A 180 2.75 11.57 -15.71
CA CYS A 180 4.16 11.84 -16.00
C CYS A 180 4.43 12.29 -17.45
N ARG A 181 3.47 12.12 -18.38
CA ARG A 181 3.58 12.59 -19.77
C ARG A 181 3.21 14.07 -19.93
N TYR A 182 2.35 14.60 -19.06
CA TYR A 182 1.81 15.96 -19.19
C TYR A 182 2.52 16.93 -18.25
N GLY A 183 3.54 17.62 -18.78
CA GLY A 183 4.21 18.72 -18.08
C GLY A 183 5.01 18.28 -16.85
N VAL A 184 5.48 19.26 -16.07
CA VAL A 184 6.20 19.03 -14.82
C VAL A 184 5.18 18.88 -13.70
N LEU A 185 5.24 17.77 -12.96
CA LEU A 185 4.34 17.53 -11.83
C LEU A 185 4.64 18.51 -10.69
N SER A 186 3.58 19.04 -10.09
CA SER A 186 3.65 19.75 -8.81
C SER A 186 4.02 18.79 -7.67
N GLU A 187 4.51 19.32 -6.54
CA GLU A 187 4.84 18.48 -5.38
C GLU A 187 3.64 17.68 -4.89
N ILE A 188 2.45 18.30 -4.88
CA ILE A 188 1.19 17.67 -4.45
C ILE A 188 0.85 16.48 -5.35
N GLU A 189 1.04 16.60 -6.66
CA GLU A 189 0.81 15.50 -7.60
C GLU A 189 1.82 14.37 -7.42
N VAL A 190 3.11 14.71 -7.25
CA VAL A 190 4.16 13.71 -6.97
C VAL A 190 3.82 12.93 -5.71
N VAL A 191 3.45 13.63 -4.64
CA VAL A 191 3.10 13.04 -3.35
C VAL A 191 1.83 12.18 -3.46
N SER A 192 0.80 12.65 -4.16
CA SER A 192 -0.45 11.90 -4.36
C SER A 192 -0.24 10.58 -5.11
N LEU A 193 0.58 10.59 -6.17
CA LEU A 193 0.94 9.39 -6.92
C LEU A 193 1.79 8.44 -6.08
N ALA A 194 2.85 8.95 -5.43
CA ALA A 194 3.74 8.14 -4.60
C ALA A 194 2.98 7.51 -3.42
N TYR A 195 2.07 8.26 -2.80
CA TYR A 195 1.22 7.80 -1.72
C TYR A 195 0.27 6.69 -2.15
N SER A 196 -0.34 6.81 -3.34
CA SER A 196 -1.21 5.78 -3.89
C SER A 196 -0.46 4.47 -4.13
N ILE A 197 0.76 4.55 -4.67
CA ILE A 197 1.67 3.39 -4.81
C ILE A 197 1.98 2.81 -3.42
N PHE A 198 2.37 3.65 -2.46
CA PHE A 198 2.76 3.26 -1.11
C PHE A 198 1.65 2.49 -0.39
N ILE A 199 0.43 3.04 -0.30
CA ILE A 199 -0.69 2.38 0.39
C ILE A 199 -1.07 1.07 -0.31
N SER A 200 -1.15 1.07 -1.65
CA SER A 200 -1.50 -0.14 -2.39
C SER A 200 -0.45 -1.23 -2.24
N PHE A 201 0.83 -0.87 -2.18
CA PHE A 201 1.93 -1.80 -1.96
C PHE A 201 1.83 -2.44 -0.57
N LEU A 202 1.60 -1.65 0.48
CA LEU A 202 1.50 -2.16 1.85
C LEU A 202 0.28 -3.05 2.05
N ASN A 203 -0.87 -2.69 1.50
CA ASN A 203 -2.07 -3.53 1.62
C ASN A 203 -1.90 -4.86 0.89
N LEU A 204 -1.39 -4.84 -0.35
CA LEU A 204 -1.12 -6.06 -1.10
C LEU A 204 -0.08 -6.95 -0.40
N LEU A 205 0.95 -6.34 0.19
CA LEU A 205 1.94 -7.04 1.00
C LEU A 205 1.31 -7.71 2.22
N LEU A 206 0.48 -6.98 2.97
CA LEU A 206 -0.19 -7.49 4.15
C LEU A 206 -1.12 -8.67 3.81
N ASP A 207 -1.92 -8.55 2.75
CA ASP A 207 -2.83 -9.63 2.34
C ASP A 207 -2.09 -10.87 1.86
N LEU A 208 -1.00 -10.71 1.10
CA LEU A 208 -0.18 -11.85 0.70
C LEU A 208 0.51 -12.50 1.90
N LEU A 209 1.04 -11.72 2.85
CA LEU A 209 1.63 -12.25 4.08
C LEU A 209 0.59 -13.01 4.91
N ARG A 210 -0.62 -12.45 5.06
CA ARG A 210 -1.74 -13.10 5.76
C ARG A 210 -2.11 -14.41 5.10
N LEU A 211 -2.34 -14.40 3.78
CA LEU A 211 -2.71 -15.59 3.03
C LEU A 211 -1.65 -16.69 3.12
N VAL A 212 -0.37 -16.34 2.90
CA VAL A 212 0.73 -17.33 2.97
C VAL A 212 0.93 -17.85 4.39
N SER A 213 0.68 -17.04 5.42
CA SER A 213 0.74 -17.49 6.82
C SER A 213 -0.33 -18.54 7.09
N ILE A 214 -1.57 -18.29 6.68
CA ILE A 214 -2.68 -19.22 6.91
C ILE A 214 -2.51 -20.51 6.11
N LEU A 215 -1.93 -20.45 4.90
CA LEU A 215 -1.67 -21.65 4.08
C LEU A 215 -0.49 -22.48 4.58
N LYS A 216 0.37 -21.93 5.44
CA LYS A 216 1.51 -22.64 6.03
C LYS A 216 1.10 -23.41 7.30
N ASP A 217 0.12 -22.89 8.03
CA ASP A 217 -0.47 -23.53 9.21
C ASP A 217 -1.34 -24.74 8.82
#